data_AF-A0A967JYB4-F1
#
_entry.id   AF-A0A967JYB4-F1
#
_cell.length_a   1.000
_cell.length_b   1.000
_cell.length_c   1.000
_cell.angle_alpha   90.00
_cell.angle_beta   90.00
_cell.angle_gamma   90.00
#
_symmetry.space_group_name_H-M   'P 1'
#
loop_
_entity.id
_entity.type
_entity.pdbx_description
1 polymer ?
#
loop_
_entity_poly.entity_id
_entity_poly.type
_entity_poly.pdbx_seq_one_letter_code
_entity_poly.pdbx_strand_id
1 'polypeptide(L)'
;NVWLRLNELVLPNFTQAGAAFATDGTARRLYGRSAFSRWVVPVDDEHTLAIAWANFGERGDPPEYNTPEGPELIEQGEVFDRSYE
;
A
#
# COMPACT_ATOMS: atom_id res chain seq x y z
N ASN A 1 -11.51 17.12 0.20
CA ASN A 1 -10.60 16.01 0.54
C ASN A 1 -11.07 14.76 -0.18
N VAL A 2 -10.28 14.28 -1.14
CA VAL A 2 -10.52 13.00 -1.81
C VAL A 2 -9.71 11.95 -1.06
N TRP A 3 -10.36 10.85 -0.67
CA TRP A 3 -9.72 9.72 0.00
C TRP A 3 -9.64 8.55 -0.97
N LEU A 4 -8.42 8.11 -1.27
CA LEU A 4 -8.18 6.94 -2.11
C LEU A 4 -7.60 5.82 -1.23
N ARG A 5 -8.16 4.63 -1.34
CA ARG A 5 -7.61 3.42 -0.74
C ARG A 5 -7.37 2.39 -1.83
N LEU A 6 -6.16 1.86 -1.87
CA LEU A 6 -5.75 0.82 -2.81
C LEU A 6 -5.64 -0.51 -2.07
N ASN A 7 -6.04 -1.60 -2.71
CA ASN A 7 -5.80 -2.96 -2.23
C ASN A 7 -5.16 -3.72 -3.38
N GLU A 8 -4.01 -4.33 -3.11
CA GLU A 8 -3.25 -5.03 -4.14
C GLU A 8 -3.41 -6.54 -3.95
N LEU A 9 -3.87 -7.20 -5.01
CA LEU A 9 -3.85 -8.64 -5.15
C LEU A 9 -2.65 -8.98 -6.04
N VAL A 10 -1.48 -9.18 -5.43
CA VAL A 10 -0.22 -9.37 -6.14
C VAL A 10 -0.14 -10.77 -6.75
N LEU A 11 -0.67 -11.77 -6.05
CA LEU A 11 -0.84 -13.15 -6.51
C LEU A 11 -2.27 -13.60 -6.17
N PRO A 12 -2.80 -14.65 -6.81
CA PRO A 12 -4.18 -15.12 -6.58
C PRO A 12 -4.53 -15.36 -5.11
N ASN A 13 -3.51 -15.63 -4.29
CA ASN A 13 -3.62 -15.91 -2.87
C ASN A 13 -2.80 -14.97 -1.97
N PHE A 14 -2.21 -13.90 -2.51
CA PHE A 14 -1.44 -12.92 -1.73
C PHE A 14 -2.06 -11.52 -1.87
N THR A 15 -2.49 -10.98 -0.74
CA THR A 15 -3.16 -9.68 -0.66
C THR A 15 -2.42 -8.74 0.26
N GLN A 16 -2.25 -7.49 -0.18
CA GLN A 16 -1.79 -6.38 0.65
C GLN A 16 -2.91 -5.35 0.79
N ALA A 17 -3.37 -5.16 2.02
CA ALA A 17 -4.36 -4.13 2.31
C ALA A 17 -3.67 -2.78 2.42
N GLY A 18 -4.15 -1.81 1.62
CA GLY A 18 -3.62 -0.45 1.68
C GLY A 18 -3.71 0.17 3.07
N ALA A 19 -2.93 1.22 3.24
CA ALA A 19 -2.73 1.91 4.50
C ALA A 19 -4.02 2.08 5.32
N ALA A 20 -3.96 1.59 6.56
CA ALA A 20 -4.89 1.92 7.63
C ALA A 20 -4.19 2.83 8.68
N PHE A 21 -3.10 3.49 8.28
CA PHE A 21 -2.43 4.49 9.11
C PHE A 21 -3.28 5.77 9.17
N ALA A 22 -3.11 6.58 10.21
CA ALA A 22 -3.96 7.75 10.49
C ALA A 22 -4.09 8.68 9.27
N THR A 23 -5.17 8.49 8.53
CA THR A 23 -5.63 9.32 7.43
C THR A 23 -6.76 10.21 7.97
N ASP A 24 -6.43 11.08 8.91
CA ASP A 24 -7.37 12.01 9.57
C ASP A 24 -7.48 13.37 8.85
N GLY A 25 -6.63 13.58 7.85
CA GLY A 25 -6.66 14.74 6.95
C GLY A 25 -5.81 15.89 7.45
N THR A 26 -5.05 15.68 8.53
CA THR A 26 -4.11 16.66 9.09
C THR A 26 -2.84 16.81 8.25
N ALA A 27 -2.49 15.78 7.46
CA ALA A 27 -1.33 15.77 6.58
C ALA A 27 -1.66 15.14 5.22
N ARG A 28 -1.02 15.65 4.17
CA ARG A 28 -1.08 15.04 2.82
C ARG A 28 -0.41 13.67 2.87
N ARG A 29 -1.12 12.63 2.46
CA ARG A 29 -0.61 11.28 2.24
C ARG A 29 -0.81 10.93 0.78
N LEU A 30 0.27 10.54 0.11
CA LEU A 30 0.24 10.20 -1.31
C LEU A 30 -0.10 8.72 -1.48
N TYR A 31 0.81 7.84 -1.08
CA TYR A 31 0.65 6.39 -1.22
C TYR A 31 1.05 5.74 0.11
N GLY A 32 0.06 5.60 0.99
CA GLY A 32 0.29 4.93 2.27
C GLY A 32 0.62 3.45 2.06
N ARG A 33 1.64 2.97 2.74
CA ARG A 33 2.10 1.58 2.63
C ARG A 33 1.09 0.56 3.14
N SER A 34 1.27 -0.71 2.76
CA SER A 34 0.41 -1.80 3.24
C SER A 34 0.48 -1.96 4.75
N ALA A 35 -0.67 -1.78 5.42
CA ALA A 35 -0.79 -2.02 6.86
C ALA A 35 -0.92 -3.51 7.19
N PHE A 36 -1.25 -4.35 6.21
CA PHE A 36 -1.48 -5.76 6.42
C PHE A 36 -1.19 -6.58 5.15
N SER A 37 -0.39 -7.63 5.31
CA SER A 37 -0.09 -8.60 4.27
C SER A 37 -0.69 -9.95 4.66
N ARG A 38 -1.42 -10.59 3.75
CA ARG A 38 -1.95 -11.94 3.93
C ARG A 38 -1.61 -12.82 2.75
N TRP A 39 -1.17 -14.03 3.08
CA TRP A 39 -0.91 -15.09 2.14
C TRP A 39 -1.73 -16.33 2.50
N VAL A 40 -2.46 -16.89 1.54
CA VAL A 40 -3.25 -18.12 1.72
C VAL A 40 -2.62 -19.25 0.91
N VAL A 41 -1.85 -20.11 1.55
CA VAL A 41 -1.12 -21.19 0.86
C VAL A 41 -1.99 -22.45 0.81
N PRO A 42 -2.27 -23.03 -0.38
CA PRO A 42 -2.90 -24.34 -0.45
C PRO A 42 -1.93 -25.41 0.10
N VAL A 43 -2.42 -26.24 1.02
CA VAL A 43 -1.64 -27.36 1.59
C VAL A 43 -1.99 -28.65 0.84
N ASP A 44 -3.28 -28.85 0.58
CA ASP A 44 -3.84 -29.94 -0.22
C ASP A 44 -5.20 -29.49 -0.79
N ASP A 45 -6.00 -30.43 -1.29
CA ASP A 45 -7.28 -30.17 -1.95
C ASP A 45 -8.39 -29.66 -0.99
N GLU A 46 -8.24 -29.84 0.32
CA GLU A 46 -9.25 -29.47 1.32
C GLU A 46 -8.73 -28.50 2.40
N HIS A 47 -7.42 -28.23 2.45
CA HIS A 47 -6.80 -27.42 3.50
C HIS A 47 -5.95 -26.26 2.96
N THR A 48 -5.96 -25.15 3.71
CA THR A 48 -5.12 -23.99 3.44
C THR A 48 -4.47 -23.45 4.72
N LEU A 49 -3.29 -22.86 4.57
CA LEU A 49 -2.61 -22.11 5.62
C LEU A 49 -2.74 -20.62 5.34
N ALA A 50 -3.43 -19.89 6.22
CA ALA A 50 -3.49 -18.43 6.17
C ALA A 50 -2.37 -17.84 7.04
N ILE A 51 -1.42 -17.17 6.40
CA ILE A 51 -0.33 -16.45 7.06
C ILE A 51 -0.60 -14.96 6.93
N ALA A 52 -0.54 -14.24 8.04
CA ALA A 52 -0.89 -12.84 8.10
C ALA A 52 0.13 -12.05 8.93
N TRP A 53 0.52 -10.89 8.41
CA TRP A 53 1.37 -9.92 9.09
C TRP A 53 0.69 -8.58 9.11
N ALA A 54 0.62 -8.00 10.29
CA ALA A 54 0.25 -6.61 10.45
C ALA A 54 1.54 -5.77 10.53
N ASN A 55 1.66 -4.81 9.61
CA ASN A 55 2.84 -3.97 9.48
C ASN A 55 2.63 -2.71 10.31
N PHE A 56 3.30 -2.62 11.47
CA PHE A 56 3.18 -1.50 12.40
C PHE A 56 4.55 -0.93 12.77
N GLY A 57 4.50 0.24 13.44
CA GLY A 57 5.68 0.95 13.93
C GLY A 57 6.15 2.04 12.97
N GLU A 58 7.22 2.74 13.36
CA GLU A 58 7.78 3.87 12.62
C GLU A 58 8.18 3.52 11.18
N ARG A 59 8.54 2.24 10.94
CA ARG A 59 8.90 1.70 9.63
C ARG A 59 7.70 1.32 8.75
N GLY A 60 6.49 1.33 9.30
CA GLY A 60 5.27 0.91 8.59
C GLY A 60 4.87 1.89 7.49
N ASP A 61 4.92 3.19 7.78
CA ASP A 61 4.66 4.26 6.80
C ASP A 61 5.54 5.50 7.02
N PRO A 62 6.88 5.36 6.86
CA PRO A 62 7.83 6.43 7.14
C PRO A 62 7.60 7.69 6.26
N PRO A 63 7.56 8.90 6.87
CA PRO A 63 7.31 10.16 6.16
C PRO A 63 8.29 10.47 5.03
N GLU A 64 9.54 10.03 5.14
CA GLU A 64 10.58 10.29 4.14
C GLU A 64 10.30 9.65 2.78
N TYR A 65 9.35 8.71 2.71
CA TYR A 65 8.90 8.09 1.46
C TYR A 65 7.52 8.56 1.02
N ASN A 66 6.91 9.51 1.72
CA ASN A 66 5.69 10.17 1.29
C ASN A 66 6.01 11.29 0.29
N THR A 67 6.71 10.92 -0.78
CA THR A 67 7.15 11.81 -1.86
C THR A 67 6.35 11.51 -3.14
N PRO A 68 6.20 12.49 -4.05
CA PRO A 68 5.55 12.27 -5.34
C PRO A 68 6.36 11.36 -6.28
N GLU A 69 7.69 11.30 -6.10
CA GLU A 69 8.57 10.56 -7.00
C GLU A 69 8.22 9.08 -7.12
N GLY A 70 8.06 8.36 -6.01
CA GLY A 70 7.75 6.92 -6.05
C GLY A 70 6.49 6.62 -6.87
N PRO A 71 5.35 7.22 -6.50
CA PRO A 71 4.11 7.09 -7.25
C PRO A 71 4.17 7.46 -8.72
N GLU A 72 4.74 8.63 -9.04
CA GLU A 72 4.76 9.15 -10.40
C GLU A 72 5.68 8.31 -11.31
N LEU A 73 6.81 7.85 -10.76
CA LEU A 73 7.71 6.93 -11.44
C LEU A 73 7.09 5.54 -11.68
N ILE A 74 6.28 5.02 -10.75
CA ILE A 74 5.61 3.72 -10.93
C ILE A 74 4.53 3.81 -12.01
N GLU A 75 3.73 4.87 -12.00
CA GLU A 75 2.59 5.03 -12.91
C GLU A 75 3.01 5.43 -14.33
N GLN A 76 3.99 6.33 -14.48
CA GLN A 76 4.34 6.93 -15.78
C GLN A 76 5.84 6.94 -16.10
N GLY A 77 6.70 6.50 -15.19
CA GLY A 77 8.16 6.42 -15.43
C GLY A 77 8.91 7.74 -15.30
N GLU A 78 8.25 8.86 -15.01
CA GLU A 78 8.85 10.17 -14.78
C GLU A 78 8.15 10.94 -13.65
N VAL A 79 8.88 11.83 -12.99
CA VAL A 79 8.33 12.75 -11.97
C VAL A 79 7.68 13.92 -12.69
N PHE A 80 6.47 14.30 -12.27
CA PHE A 80 5.78 15.43 -12.90
C PHE A 80 6.41 16.76 -12.48
N ASP A 81 7.12 17.38 -13.41
CA ASP A 81 7.55 18.78 -13.33
C ASP A 81 6.70 19.71 -14.21
N ARG A 82 5.47 19.27 -14.53
CA ARG A 82 4.53 20.02 -15.36
C ARG A 82 3.53 20.76 -14.49
N SER A 83 3.23 22.02 -14.84
CA SER A 83 2.14 22.76 -14.21
C SER A 83 0.81 22.08 -14.53
N TYR A 84 -0.06 21.98 -13.52
CA TYR A 84 -1.47 21.65 -13.74
C TYR A 84 -2.12 22.84 -14.46
N GLU A 85 -2.09 22.83 -15.80
CA GLU A 85 -2.95 23.69 -16.63
C GLU A 85 -4.37 23.11 -16.73
#